data_AF-A0A317WEM3-F1
#
_entry.id   AF-A0A317WEM3-F1
#
_cell.length_a   1.000
_cell.length_b   1.000
_cell.length_c   1.000
_cell.angle_alpha   90.00
_cell.angle_beta   90.00
_cell.angle_gamma   90.00
#
_symmetry.space_group_name_H-M   'P 1'
#
loop_
_entity.id
_entity.type
_entity.pdbx_description
1 polymer ?
#
loop_
_entity_poly.entity_id
_entity_poly.type
_entity_poly.pdbx_seq_one_letter_code
_entity_poly.pdbx_strand_id
1 'polypeptide(L)'
;MWYIQTLVTSFYALADRNPDIIKCAKSELELHADAIFLATESLINRNEKTRQLKGECVHIHRLKDYSLHMVLSPVDFFDAGWGQRHGFSGVKIPRPLTGGRQIDLPSEYLLIYAPRTKEEVTLVMGLISASLRYLTGAEVQ
;
A
#
# COMPACT_ATOMS: atom_id res chain seq x y z
N MET A 1 -14.83 -16.57 4.15
CA MET A 1 -13.56 -17.29 3.92
C MET A 1 -13.10 -17.25 2.46
N TRP A 2 -13.90 -17.63 1.46
CA TRP A 2 -13.44 -17.64 0.06
C TRP A 2 -12.98 -16.26 -0.49
N TYR A 3 -13.59 -15.16 -0.03
CA TYR A 3 -13.29 -13.79 -0.48
C TYR A 3 -11.90 -13.30 0.00
N ILE A 4 -11.41 -13.77 1.14
CA ILE A 4 -10.04 -13.46 1.60
C ILE A 4 -9.01 -14.06 0.66
N GLN A 5 -9.24 -15.31 0.22
CA GLN A 5 -8.37 -15.92 -0.78
C GLN A 5 -8.42 -15.14 -2.10
N THR A 6 -9.61 -14.64 -2.49
CA THR A 6 -9.74 -13.75 -3.65
C THR A 6 -8.90 -12.49 -3.49
N LEU A 7 -8.96 -11.79 -2.35
CA LEU A 7 -8.11 -10.62 -2.08
C LEU A 7 -6.63 -10.95 -2.28
N VAL A 8 -6.15 -12.01 -1.64
CA VAL A 8 -4.72 -12.39 -1.67
C VAL A 8 -4.29 -12.74 -3.09
N THR A 9 -5.06 -13.58 -3.79
CA THR A 9 -4.74 -13.96 -5.18
C THR A 9 -4.78 -12.74 -6.12
N SER A 10 -5.78 -11.87 -5.98
CA SER A 10 -5.91 -10.65 -6.79
C SER A 10 -4.78 -9.65 -6.53
N PHE A 11 -4.31 -9.53 -5.29
CA PHE A 11 -3.17 -8.68 -4.92
C PHE A 11 -1.90 -9.07 -5.67
N TYR A 12 -1.54 -10.35 -5.67
CA TYR A 12 -0.34 -10.81 -6.38
C TYR A 12 -0.52 -10.78 -7.90
N ALA A 13 -1.69 -11.20 -8.39
CA ALA A 13 -1.98 -11.16 -9.83
C ALA A 13 -1.93 -9.74 -10.40
N LEU A 14 -2.25 -8.71 -9.60
CA LEU A 14 -2.12 -7.32 -10.02
C LEU A 14 -0.66 -6.96 -10.34
N ALA A 15 0.30 -7.41 -9.53
CA ALA A 15 1.72 -7.17 -9.80
C ALA A 15 2.18 -7.95 -11.04
N ASP A 16 1.76 -9.21 -11.18
CA ASP A 16 2.14 -10.05 -12.32
C ASP A 16 1.64 -9.50 -13.66
N ARG A 17 0.48 -8.82 -13.67
CA ARG A 17 -0.09 -8.19 -14.88
C ARG A 17 0.52 -6.84 -15.23
N ASN A 18 1.21 -6.19 -14.28
CA ASN A 18 1.74 -4.83 -14.46
C ASN A 18 3.24 -4.74 -14.14
N PRO A 19 4.10 -5.64 -14.69
CA PRO A 19 5.50 -5.76 -14.28
C PRO A 19 6.36 -4.53 -14.60
N ASP A 20 5.95 -3.72 -15.58
CA ASP A 20 6.65 -2.48 -15.95
C ASP A 20 6.39 -1.32 -14.97
N ILE A 21 5.32 -1.42 -14.16
CA ILE A 21 4.88 -0.37 -13.23
C ILE A 21 5.14 -0.79 -11.79
N ILE A 22 4.85 -2.04 -11.46
CA ILE A 22 4.91 -2.56 -10.09
C ILE A 22 5.53 -3.96 -10.01
N LYS A 23 5.98 -4.32 -8.80
CA LYS A 23 6.54 -5.63 -8.46
C LYS A 23 6.19 -6.02 -7.03
N CYS A 24 6.18 -7.31 -6.72
CA CYS A 24 6.03 -7.79 -5.35
C CYS A 24 7.38 -8.04 -4.67
N ALA A 25 7.52 -7.61 -3.42
CA ALA A 25 8.68 -7.89 -2.57
C ALA A 25 8.28 -7.89 -1.09
N LYS A 26 9.21 -8.17 -0.17
CA LYS A 26 8.98 -7.98 1.27
C LYS A 26 8.88 -6.50 1.60
N SER A 27 7.91 -6.13 2.45
CA SER A 27 7.73 -4.75 2.91
C SER A 27 8.99 -4.28 3.64
N GLU A 28 9.45 -3.07 3.31
CA GLU A 28 10.48 -2.36 4.05
C GLU A 28 9.91 -1.69 5.29
N LEU A 29 8.60 -1.44 5.36
CA LEU A 29 7.91 -0.87 6.52
C LEU A 29 7.63 -1.92 7.60
N GLU A 30 7.16 -3.10 7.20
CA GLU A 30 6.86 -4.23 8.07
C GLU A 30 7.48 -5.51 7.51
N LEU A 31 8.71 -5.81 7.93
CA LEU A 31 9.63 -6.83 7.38
C LEU A 31 9.08 -8.27 7.25
N HIS A 32 7.90 -8.55 7.78
CA HIS A 32 7.22 -9.84 7.65
C HIS A 32 6.15 -9.86 6.54
N ALA A 33 5.62 -8.71 6.12
CA ALA A 33 4.55 -8.59 5.15
C ALA A 33 5.09 -8.60 3.71
N ASP A 34 4.23 -9.00 2.78
CA ASP A 34 4.50 -8.84 1.35
C ASP A 34 3.88 -7.52 0.87
N ALA A 35 4.53 -6.86 -0.07
CA ALA A 35 4.15 -5.53 -0.55
C ALA A 35 4.31 -5.39 -2.06
N ILE A 36 3.46 -4.55 -2.63
CA ILE A 36 3.60 -4.01 -3.98
C ILE A 36 4.53 -2.79 -3.89
N PHE A 37 5.58 -2.84 -4.71
CA PHE A 37 6.54 -1.77 -4.92
C PHE A 37 6.46 -1.24 -6.35
N LEU A 38 6.90 -0.01 -6.56
CA LEU A 38 7.18 0.53 -7.89
C LEU A 38 8.33 -0.23 -8.56
N ALA A 39 8.19 -0.53 -9.85
CA ALA A 39 9.13 -1.38 -10.59
C ALA A 39 10.44 -0.66 -10.92
N THR A 40 10.40 0.66 -11.17
CA THR A 40 11.54 1.43 -11.71
C THR A 40 11.96 2.60 -10.82
N GLU A 41 13.23 2.97 -10.89
CA GLU A 41 13.77 4.15 -10.20
C GLU A 41 13.09 5.45 -10.63
N SER A 42 12.67 5.56 -11.90
CA SER A 42 11.93 6.72 -12.39
C SER A 42 10.60 6.89 -11.64
N LEU A 43 9.88 5.79 -11.42
CA LEU A 43 8.64 5.80 -10.64
C LEU A 43 8.90 6.08 -9.16
N ILE A 44 9.94 5.49 -8.57
CA ILE A 44 10.32 5.73 -7.17
C ILE A 44 10.64 7.22 -6.94
N ASN A 45 11.34 7.86 -7.86
CA ASN A 45 11.75 9.25 -7.74
C ASN A 45 10.70 10.26 -8.22
N ARG A 46 9.53 9.81 -8.70
CA ARG A 46 8.50 10.65 -9.32
C ARG A 46 7.99 11.77 -8.43
N ASN A 47 7.67 11.47 -7.17
CA ASN A 47 7.14 12.46 -6.24
C ASN A 47 7.67 12.23 -4.81
N GLU A 48 7.29 13.12 -3.89
CA GLU A 48 7.76 13.05 -2.50
C GLU A 48 7.30 11.77 -1.80
N LYS A 49 6.04 11.35 -1.98
CA LYS A 49 5.47 10.19 -1.30
C LYS A 49 6.16 8.90 -1.74
N THR A 50 6.40 8.74 -3.04
CA THR A 50 7.11 7.57 -3.59
C THR A 50 8.55 7.49 -3.08
N ARG A 51 9.22 8.63 -2.88
CA ARG A 51 10.57 8.68 -2.29
C ARG A 51 10.56 8.39 -0.79
N GLN A 52 9.60 8.94 -0.04
CA GLN A 52 9.43 8.68 1.40
C GLN A 52 9.27 7.19 1.69
N LEU A 53 8.46 6.50 0.87
CA LEU A 53 8.18 5.08 0.98
C LEU A 53 9.18 4.18 0.22
N LYS A 54 10.19 4.78 -0.44
CA LYS A 54 11.15 4.07 -1.29
C LYS A 54 10.49 3.13 -2.31
N GLY A 55 9.36 3.57 -2.85
CA GLY A 55 8.57 2.82 -3.80
C GLY A 55 7.58 1.82 -3.21
N GLU A 56 7.57 1.57 -1.90
CA GLU A 56 6.53 0.73 -1.29
C GLU A 56 5.16 1.42 -1.41
N CYS A 57 4.20 0.78 -2.06
CA CYS A 57 2.88 1.38 -2.34
C CYS A 57 1.80 0.82 -1.43
N VAL A 58 1.72 -0.52 -1.36
CA VAL A 58 0.72 -1.24 -0.58
C VAL A 58 1.34 -2.48 0.02
N HIS A 59 1.13 -2.75 1.31
CA HIS A 59 1.45 -4.06 1.88
C HIS A 59 0.26 -4.70 2.55
N ILE A 60 0.24 -6.03 2.58
CA ILE A 60 -0.87 -6.85 3.07
C ILE A 60 -0.45 -7.74 4.25
N HIS A 61 -1.23 -7.70 5.32
CA HIS A 61 -1.03 -8.52 6.52
C HIS A 61 -1.65 -9.92 6.39
N ARG A 62 -1.34 -10.63 5.29
CA ARG A 62 -1.95 -11.94 4.97
C ARG A 62 -1.74 -13.05 6.01
N LEU A 63 -0.73 -12.90 6.86
CA LEU A 63 -0.39 -13.84 7.93
C LEU A 63 -0.99 -13.44 9.30
N LYS A 64 -1.68 -12.30 9.37
CA LYS A 64 -2.33 -11.80 10.59
C LYS A 64 -3.83 -11.66 10.34
N ASP A 65 -4.28 -10.45 10.04
CA ASP A 65 -5.68 -10.05 9.98
C ASP A 65 -6.15 -9.71 8.57
N TYR A 66 -5.27 -9.73 7.56
CA TYR A 66 -5.53 -9.32 6.18
C TYR A 66 -5.82 -7.81 6.01
N SER A 67 -5.46 -6.98 6.99
CA SER A 67 -5.44 -5.53 6.81
C SER A 67 -4.35 -5.12 5.80
N LEU A 68 -4.46 -3.91 5.27
CA LEU A 68 -3.50 -3.35 4.34
C LEU A 68 -3.05 -1.98 4.79
N HIS A 69 -1.81 -1.63 4.46
CA HIS A 69 -1.36 -0.25 4.52
C HIS A 69 -1.12 0.28 3.11
N MET A 70 -1.54 1.52 2.85
CA MET A 70 -1.38 2.17 1.55
C MET A 70 -1.45 3.69 1.67
N VAL A 71 -1.14 4.39 0.58
CA VAL A 71 -1.35 5.84 0.45
C VAL A 71 -2.46 6.13 -0.55
N LEU A 72 -3.48 6.87 -0.13
CA LEU A 72 -4.54 7.36 -1.04
C LEU A 72 -4.47 8.87 -1.21
N SER A 73 -4.99 9.36 -2.34
CA SER A 73 -5.23 10.79 -2.49
C SER A 73 -6.19 11.28 -1.40
N PRO A 74 -6.03 12.50 -0.85
CA PRO A 74 -6.96 13.05 0.13
C PRO A 74 -8.43 13.07 -0.32
N VAL A 75 -8.67 13.17 -1.63
CA VAL A 75 -10.04 13.15 -2.21
C VAL A 75 -10.63 11.75 -2.33
N ASP A 76 -9.80 10.71 -2.33
CA ASP A 76 -10.24 9.32 -2.44
C ASP A 76 -10.46 8.68 -1.05
N PHE A 77 -10.03 9.35 0.02
CA PHE A 77 -10.21 8.87 1.40
C PHE A 77 -11.46 9.47 2.04
N PHE A 78 -12.34 8.59 2.50
CA PHE A 78 -13.46 8.91 3.36
C PHE A 78 -13.53 7.91 4.50
N ASP A 79 -13.68 8.39 5.74
CA ASP A 79 -13.89 7.51 6.88
C ASP A 79 -15.28 6.86 6.79
N ALA A 80 -15.30 5.64 6.28
CA ALA A 80 -16.52 4.91 5.93
C ALA A 80 -16.50 3.48 6.48
N GLY A 81 -15.79 3.25 7.60
CA GLY A 81 -15.80 1.97 8.33
C GLY A 81 -15.05 0.82 7.63
N TRP A 82 -14.28 1.11 6.58
CA TRP A 82 -13.39 0.17 5.87
C TRP A 82 -11.91 0.53 6.01
N GLY A 83 -11.59 1.69 6.59
CA GLY A 83 -10.21 2.09 6.85
C GLY A 83 -10.15 3.37 7.67
N GLN A 84 -8.96 3.67 8.16
CA GLN A 84 -8.66 4.86 8.96
C GLN A 84 -7.27 5.38 8.64
N ARG A 85 -6.97 6.61 9.09
CA ARG A 85 -5.60 7.11 9.06
C ARG A 85 -4.73 6.28 10.01
N HIS A 86 -3.52 5.94 9.56
CA HIS A 86 -2.59 5.20 10.41
C HIS A 86 -2.06 6.08 11.56
N GLY A 87 -1.78 5.49 12.72
CA GLY A 87 -1.31 6.25 13.89
C GLY A 87 0.05 6.94 13.68
N PHE A 88 0.86 6.43 12.75
CA PHE A 88 2.14 7.02 12.37
C PHE A 88 2.09 7.83 11.06
N SER A 89 0.91 8.17 10.53
CA SER A 89 0.82 9.00 9.32
C SER A 89 1.43 10.38 9.57
N GLY A 90 2.29 10.82 8.65
CA GLY A 90 3.02 12.09 8.77
C GLY A 90 4.19 12.05 9.75
N VAL A 91 4.49 10.91 10.36
CA VAL A 91 5.59 10.78 11.30
C VAL A 91 6.91 10.65 10.56
N LYS A 92 7.88 11.46 10.99
CA LYS A 92 9.27 11.42 10.53
C LYS A 92 10.20 11.20 11.71
N ILE A 93 10.88 10.06 11.75
CA ILE A 93 11.84 9.70 12.78
C ILE A 93 13.23 9.50 12.16
N PRO A 94 14.24 10.30 12.56
CA PRO A 94 15.59 10.19 12.03
C PRO A 94 16.29 8.91 12.48
N ARG A 95 17.20 8.40 11.64
CA ARG A 95 17.94 7.13 11.82
C ARG A 95 18.53 6.90 13.23
N PRO A 96 19.11 7.91 13.92
CA PRO A 96 19.69 7.69 15.25
C PRO A 96 18.67 7.23 16.30
N LEU A 97 17.39 7.58 16.13
CA LEU A 97 16.33 7.25 17.10
C LEU A 97 15.65 5.89 16.83
N THR A 98 16.07 5.20 15.77
CA THR A 98 15.40 3.99 15.24
C THR A 98 16.39 2.87 14.95
N GLY A 99 17.56 2.89 15.59
CA GLY A 99 18.60 1.87 15.37
C GLY A 99 19.15 1.86 13.94
N GLY A 100 19.17 3.02 13.27
CA GLY A 100 19.71 3.19 11.91
C GLY A 100 18.67 3.28 10.80
N ARG A 101 17.37 3.08 11.09
CA ARG A 101 16.32 3.00 10.08
C ARG A 101 15.50 4.28 9.95
N GLN A 102 15.55 4.95 8.81
CA GLN A 102 14.73 6.14 8.61
C GLN A 102 13.25 5.76 8.53
N ILE A 103 12.40 6.42 9.32
CA ILE A 103 10.93 6.36 9.20
C ILE A 103 10.50 7.72 8.67
N ASP A 104 9.85 7.74 7.52
CA ASP A 104 9.33 8.95 6.89
C ASP A 104 8.03 8.56 6.20
N LEU A 105 6.92 8.63 6.95
CA LEU A 105 5.61 8.20 6.45
C LEU A 105 4.82 9.40 5.93
N PRO A 106 4.22 9.31 4.73
CA PRO A 106 3.30 10.32 4.22
C PRO A 106 2.15 10.58 5.19
N SER A 107 1.62 11.81 5.18
CA SER A 107 0.43 12.15 5.97
C SER A 107 -0.79 11.35 5.50
N GLU A 108 -0.83 10.99 4.23
CA GLU A 108 -1.86 10.24 3.55
C GLU A 108 -1.75 8.71 3.74
N TYR A 109 -0.86 8.24 4.62
CA TYR A 109 -0.73 6.82 4.94
C TYR A 109 -1.95 6.32 5.71
N LEU A 110 -2.51 5.18 5.30
CA LEU A 110 -3.76 4.64 5.83
C LEU A 110 -3.60 3.20 6.30
N LEU A 111 -4.49 2.78 7.18
CA LEU A 111 -4.80 1.39 7.49
C LEU A 111 -6.17 1.06 6.88
N ILE A 112 -6.20 0.09 5.99
CA ILE A 112 -7.42 -0.47 5.41
C ILE A 112 -7.72 -1.77 6.14
N TYR A 113 -8.92 -1.90 6.67
CA TYR A 113 -9.34 -3.12 7.37
C TYR A 113 -9.57 -4.26 6.37
N ALA A 114 -9.45 -5.49 6.87
CA ALA A 114 -9.73 -6.66 6.07
C ALA A 114 -11.18 -6.64 5.54
N PRO A 115 -11.39 -6.98 4.25
CA PRO A 115 -12.73 -7.03 3.71
C PRO A 115 -13.52 -8.15 4.40
N ARG A 116 -14.80 -7.89 4.61
CA ARG A 116 -15.76 -8.78 5.30
C ARG A 116 -16.71 -9.44 4.29
N THR A 117 -16.84 -8.87 3.10
CA THR A 117 -17.71 -9.35 2.03
C THR A 117 -16.98 -9.36 0.68
N LYS A 118 -17.64 -9.91 -0.36
CA LYS A 118 -17.08 -9.91 -1.73
C LYS A 118 -17.01 -8.49 -2.28
N GLU A 119 -18.03 -7.70 -1.99
CA GLU A 119 -18.17 -6.31 -2.41
C GLU A 119 -17.05 -5.46 -1.81
N GLU A 120 -16.68 -5.74 -0.55
CA GLU A 120 -15.52 -5.10 0.08
C GLU A 120 -14.19 -5.56 -0.52
N VAL A 121 -14.07 -6.78 -1.04
CA VAL A 121 -12.87 -7.16 -1.82
C VAL A 121 -12.77 -6.30 -3.07
N THR A 122 -13.88 -6.11 -3.80
CA THR A 122 -13.92 -5.21 -4.97
C THR A 122 -13.55 -3.78 -4.58
N LEU A 123 -14.07 -3.28 -3.45
CA LEU A 123 -13.70 -1.98 -2.91
C LEU A 123 -12.19 -1.90 -2.62
N VAL A 124 -11.64 -2.85 -1.86
CA VAL A 124 -10.21 -2.87 -1.48
C VAL A 124 -9.31 -2.94 -2.71
N MET A 125 -9.64 -3.78 -3.70
CA MET A 125 -8.89 -3.81 -4.96
C MET A 125 -8.99 -2.49 -5.72
N GLY A 126 -10.15 -1.83 -5.71
CA GLY A 126 -10.32 -0.48 -6.27
C GLY A 126 -9.47 0.57 -5.55
N LEU A 127 -9.36 0.50 -4.23
CA LEU A 127 -8.49 1.37 -3.43
C LEU A 127 -7.01 1.12 -3.73
N ILE A 128 -6.60 -0.13 -3.91
CA ILE A 128 -5.23 -0.46 -4.35
C ILE A 128 -4.94 0.19 -5.71
N SER A 129 -5.83 0.05 -6.68
CA SER A 129 -5.66 0.70 -7.99
C SER A 129 -5.65 2.23 -7.89
N ALA A 130 -6.50 2.82 -7.06
CA ALA A 130 -6.51 4.27 -6.82
C ALA A 130 -5.21 4.74 -6.16
N SER A 131 -4.67 3.99 -5.20
CA SER A 131 -3.37 4.23 -4.57
C SER A 131 -2.24 4.25 -5.59
N LEU A 132 -2.19 3.21 -6.44
CA LEU A 132 -1.18 3.08 -7.48
C LEU A 132 -1.29 4.21 -8.50
N ARG A 133 -2.50 4.58 -8.92
CA ARG A 133 -2.72 5.73 -9.82
C ARG A 133 -2.29 7.04 -9.17
N TYR A 134 -2.58 7.25 -7.89
CA TYR A 134 -2.16 8.45 -7.18
C TYR A 134 -0.63 8.56 -7.11
N LEU A 135 0.06 7.45 -6.86
CA LEU A 135 1.52 7.41 -6.73
C LEU A 135 2.24 7.49 -8.09
N THR A 136 1.68 6.87 -9.13
CA THR A 136 2.36 6.69 -10.43
C THR A 136 1.83 7.60 -11.54
N GLY A 137 0.60 8.09 -11.42
CA GLY A 137 -0.15 8.73 -12.52
C GLY A 137 -0.53 7.77 -13.66
N ALA A 138 -0.34 6.45 -13.49
CA ALA A 138 -0.67 5.43 -14.47
C ALA A 138 -1.83 4.55 -13.99
N GLU A 139 -2.57 3.97 -14.92
CA GLU A 139 -3.57 2.94 -14.61
C GLU A 139 -2.90 1.56 -14.54
N VAL A 140 -3.42 0.69 -13.68
CA VAL A 140 -2.98 -0.71 -13.52
C VAL A 140 -4.14 -1.65 -13.83
N GLN A 141 -3.85 -2.78 -14.48
CA GLN A 141 -4.83 -3.75 -15.01
C GLN A 141 -4.96 -5.01 -14.13
#